data_AF-A0A3D4P709-F1
#
_entry.id   AF-A0A3D4P709-F1
#
_cell.length_a   1.000
_cell.length_b   1.000
_cell.length_c   1.000
_cell.angle_alpha   90.00
_cell.angle_beta   90.00
_cell.angle_gamma   90.00
#
_symmetry.space_group_name_H-M   'P 1'
#
loop_
_entity.id
_entity.type
_entity.pdbx_description
1 polymer ?
#
loop_
_entity_poly.entity_id
_entity_poly.type
_entity_poly.pdbx_seq_one_letter_code
_entity_poly.pdbx_strand_id
1 'polypeptide(L)' 'PRQKGYFDGIWELNSLPDTIPFTNSIGMQLVPIQAGSFTMGSNDGGDNEKPPHLVTIGQAFFMQSTEV' A
#
# COMPACT_ATOMS: atom_id res chain seq x y z
N PRO A 1 -3.39 6.74 -22.12
CA PRO A 1 -2.58 7.99 -22.22
C PRO A 1 -2.74 8.84 -20.94
N ARG A 2 -1.73 8.86 -20.08
CA ARG A 2 -1.71 9.70 -18.87
C ARG A 2 -1.50 11.15 -19.29
N GLN A 3 -2.46 12.04 -19.04
CA GLN A 3 -2.30 13.47 -19.33
C GLN A 3 -1.35 14.12 -18.31
N LYS A 4 -0.42 14.89 -18.87
CA LYS A 4 0.60 15.70 -18.20
C LYS A 4 -0.05 16.99 -17.69
N GLY A 5 -0.16 17.15 -16.37
CA GLY A 5 -0.67 18.35 -15.70
C GLY A 5 0.42 19.04 -14.88
N TYR A 6 0.38 20.36 -14.87
CA TYR A 6 1.37 21.33 -14.37
C TYR A 6 1.28 21.52 -12.84
N PHE A 7 2.43 21.79 -12.20
CA PHE A 7 2.69 21.61 -10.77
C PHE A 7 2.65 22.93 -9.97
N ASP A 8 1.53 23.19 -9.30
CA ASP A 8 1.35 24.37 -8.43
C ASP A 8 1.25 23.92 -6.95
N GLY A 9 2.40 23.53 -6.39
CA GLY A 9 2.89 23.62 -4.99
C GLY A 9 2.04 23.32 -3.74
N ILE A 10 0.72 23.23 -3.79
CA ILE A 10 -0.16 23.05 -2.61
C ILE A 10 -1.27 22.00 -2.82
N TRP A 11 -1.30 21.29 -3.95
CA TRP A 11 -2.35 20.31 -4.28
C TRP A 11 -1.86 18.87 -4.51
N GLU A 12 -0.55 18.58 -4.46
CA GLU A 12 -0.03 17.24 -4.77
C GLU A 12 -0.24 16.16 -3.70
N LEU A 13 -0.50 16.53 -2.44
CA LEU A 13 -0.78 15.53 -1.39
C LEU A 13 -2.09 14.77 -1.62
N ASN A 14 -3.05 15.39 -2.33
CA ASN A 14 -4.36 14.79 -2.63
C ASN A 14 -4.44 14.15 -4.02
N SER A 15 -3.35 14.17 -4.81
CA SER A 15 -3.33 13.65 -6.19
C SER A 15 -2.36 12.48 -6.40
N LEU A 16 -1.80 11.90 -5.34
CA LEU A 16 -1.15 10.60 -5.44
C LEU A 16 -2.28 9.55 -5.56
N PRO A 17 -2.50 8.95 -6.74
CA PRO A 17 -3.60 8.00 -6.94
C PRO A 17 -3.52 6.79 -6.01
N ASP A 18 -2.34 6.56 -5.42
CA ASP A 18 -2.03 5.44 -4.55
C ASP A 18 -2.18 5.79 -3.05
N THR A 19 -2.85 6.88 -2.66
CA THR A 19 -3.07 7.21 -1.24
C THR A 19 -4.54 7.28 -0.83
N ILE A 20 -5.48 7.22 -1.78
CA ILE A 20 -6.91 7.26 -1.52
C ILE A 20 -7.56 5.87 -1.68
N PRO A 21 -8.36 5.41 -0.70
CA PRO A 21 -9.17 4.19 -0.86
C PRO A 21 -10.14 4.32 -2.04
N PHE A 22 -10.43 3.21 -2.71
CA PHE A 22 -11.43 3.17 -3.78
C PHE A 22 -12.25 1.88 -3.76
N THR A 23 -13.46 1.95 -4.33
CA THR A 23 -14.34 0.78 -4.50
C THR A 23 -14.38 0.38 -5.97
N ASN A 24 -14.10 -0.88 -6.26
CA ASN A 24 -14.13 -1.38 -7.64
C ASN A 24 -15.56 -1.72 -8.11
N SER A 25 -15.70 -2.19 -9.36
CA SER A 25 -17.01 -2.47 -9.98
C SER A 25 -17.80 -3.63 -9.35
N ILE A 26 -17.18 -4.42 -8.48
CA ILE A 26 -17.84 -5.53 -7.77
C ILE A 26 -18.07 -5.20 -6.28
N GLY A 27 -17.85 -3.95 -5.87
CA GLY A 27 -18.14 -3.48 -4.51
C GLY A 27 -17.02 -3.72 -3.49
N MET A 28 -15.84 -4.19 -3.89
CA MET A 28 -14.72 -4.36 -2.96
C MET A 28 -14.08 -3.01 -2.65
N GLN A 29 -13.98 -2.67 -1.37
CA GLN A 29 -13.23 -1.52 -0.89
C GLN A 29 -11.75 -1.89 -0.75
N LEU A 30 -10.91 -1.22 -1.54
CA LEU A 30 -9.47 -1.38 -1.54
C LEU A 30 -8.80 -0.18 -0.88
N VAL A 31 -7.82 -0.45 -0.02
CA VAL A 31 -7.01 0.56 0.67
C VAL A 31 -5.57 0.49 0.17
N PRO A 32 -4.88 1.63 0.04
CA PRO A 32 -3.50 1.64 -0.39
C PRO A 32 -2.53 1.25 0.73
N ILE A 33 -1.54 0.44 0.40
CA ILE A 33 -0.37 0.12 1.19
C ILE A 33 0.82 0.84 0.56
N GLN A 34 1.42 1.77 1.30
CA GLN A 34 2.54 2.57 0.79
C GLN A 34 3.81 1.74 0.62
N ALA A 35 4.64 2.14 -0.33
CA ALA A 35 6.01 1.65 -0.41
C ALA A 35 6.75 1.95 0.91
N GLY A 36 7.60 1.03 1.33
CA GLY A 36 8.29 1.15 2.60
C GLY A 36 8.93 -0.15 3.03
N SER A 37 9.44 -0.17 4.26
CA SER A 37 10.05 -1.35 4.85
C SER A 37 9.42 -1.67 6.19
N PHE A 38 9.29 -2.95 6.49
CA PHE A 38 8.80 -3.45 7.76
C PHE A 38 9.55 -4.73 8.14
N THR A 39 9.54 -5.08 9.41
CA THR A 39 10.08 -6.36 9.88
C THR A 39 9.00 -7.43 9.77
N MET A 40 9.23 -8.46 8.96
CA MET A 40 8.36 -9.62 8.83
C MET A 40 8.88 -10.76 9.70
N GLY A 41 7.97 -11.49 10.35
CA GLY A 41 8.29 -12.59 11.26
C GLY A 41 8.33 -12.19 12.73
N SER A 42 8.54 -13.15 13.61
CA SER A 42 8.51 -12.98 15.08
C SER A 42 9.56 -13.86 15.75
N ASN A 43 10.21 -13.36 16.80
CA ASN A 43 11.12 -14.18 17.64
C ASN A 43 10.35 -15.19 18.50
N ASP A 44 9.12 -14.84 18.88
CA ASP A 44 8.27 -15.60 19.82
C ASP A 44 7.21 -16.44 19.09
N GLY A 45 7.18 -16.41 17.76
CA GLY A 45 6.26 -17.20 16.92
C GLY A 45 6.67 -18.66 16.75
N GLY A 46 6.00 -19.36 15.83
CA GLY A 46 6.40 -20.70 15.39
C GLY A 46 7.75 -20.71 14.67
N ASP A 47 8.35 -21.89 14.48
CA ASP A 47 9.66 -22.02 13.81
C ASP A 47 9.63 -21.50 12.37
N ASN A 48 8.48 -21.58 11.69
CA ASN A 48 8.27 -21.06 10.34
C ASN A 48 8.01 -19.54 10.28
N GLU A 49 7.93 -18.84 11.41
CA GLU A 49 7.79 -17.39 11.49
C GLU A 49 9.12 -16.70 11.84
N LYS A 50 10.16 -17.49 12.12
CA LYS A 50 11.50 -17.03 12.50
C LYS A 50 12.49 -17.10 11.33
N PRO A 51 13.57 -16.30 11.36
CA PRO A 51 13.76 -15.13 12.21
C PRO A 51 13.05 -13.90 11.64
N PRO A 52 12.78 -12.88 12.46
CA PRO A 52 12.39 -11.58 11.96
C PRO A 52 13.42 -11.03 10.96
N HIS A 53 12.96 -10.52 9.82
CA HIS A 53 13.82 -9.97 8.77
C HIS A 53 13.18 -8.74 8.11
N LEU A 54 14.02 -7.84 7.60
CA LEU A 54 13.56 -6.62 6.93
C LEU A 54 13.02 -6.97 5.54
N VAL A 55 11.78 -6.58 5.26
CA VAL A 55 11.15 -6.67 3.94
C VAL A 55 10.95 -5.25 3.42
N THR A 56 11.30 -5.02 2.15
CA THR A 56 11.09 -3.75 1.46
C THR A 56 10.11 -3.94 0.31
N ILE A 57 9.00 -3.20 0.37
CA ILE A 57 8.04 -3.08 -0.72
C ILE A 57 8.42 -1.84 -1.53
N GLY A 58 8.95 -2.06 -2.73
CA GLY A 58 9.48 -0.99 -3.58
C GLY A 58 8.42 -0.12 -4.25
N GLN A 59 7.17 -0.59 -4.32
CA GLN A 59 6.06 0.14 -4.95
C GLN A 59 4.78 -0.05 -4.15
N ALA A 60 4.02 1.05 -3.99
CA ALA A 60 2.71 1.01 -3.36
C ALA A 60 1.75 0.07 -4.11
N PHE A 61 0.83 -0.55 -3.38
CA PHE A 61 -0.19 -1.43 -3.95
C PHE A 61 -1.50 -1.35 -3.15
N PHE A 62 -2.59 -1.87 -3.69
CA PHE A 62 -3.89 -1.88 -3.02
C PHE A 62 -4.21 -3.25 -2.43
N MET A 63 -4.83 -3.28 -1.24
CA MET A 63 -5.30 -4.49 -0.56
C MET A 63 -6.77 -4.33 -0.19
N GLN A 64 -7.54 -5.42 -0.19
CA GLN A 64 -8.93 -5.38 0.30
C GLN A 64 -8.95 -5.05 1.79
N SER A 65 -9.89 -4.19 2.18
CA SER A 65 -10.06 -3.75 3.57
C SER A 65 -10.48 -4.88 4.53
N THR A 66 -11.11 -5.93 4.00
CA THR A 66 -11.59 -7.10 4.75
C THR A 66 -11.30 -8.39 3.97
N GLU A 67 -11.48 -9.53 4.62
CA GLU A 67 -11.68 -10.81 3.93
C GLU A 67 -12.92 -10.74 3.01
N VAL A 68 -13.01 -11.70 2.09
CA VAL A 68 -14.15 -11.92 1.18
C VAL A 68 -15.28 -12.66 1.90
#